data_AF-A0A8I1MFT5-F1
#
_entry.id   AF-A0A8I1MFT5-F1
#
_cell.length_a   1.000
_cell.length_b   1.000
_cell.length_c   1.000
_cell.angle_alpha   90.00
_cell.angle_beta   90.00
_cell.angle_gamma   90.00
#
_symmetry.space_group_name_H-M   'P 1'
#
loop_
_entity.id
_entity.type
_entity.pdbx_description
1 polymer ?
#
loop_
_entity_poly.entity_id
_entity_poly.type
_entity_poly.pdbx_seq_one_letter_code
_entity_poly.pdbx_strand_id
1 'polypeptide(L)' 'MKFLITFGTFIFTTSVLMLIGEIFSISILRFSYEYMNDDTGFEVSIGSVMPFVIGIAMGAVVEKLYEHRVKKHA' A
#
# COMPACT_ATOMS: atom_id res chain seq x y z
N MET A 1 10.25 -18.78 6.11
CA MET A 1 9.08 -18.30 6.91
C MET A 1 8.97 -16.77 6.94
N LYS A 2 10.06 -15.99 7.05
CA LYS A 2 10.00 -14.51 7.08
C LYS A 2 9.35 -13.87 5.83
N PHE A 3 9.66 -14.37 4.63
CA PHE A 3 9.07 -13.86 3.38
C PHE A 3 7.54 -13.91 3.36
N LEU A 4 6.94 -15.01 3.86
CA LEU A 4 5.48 -15.17 3.89
C LEU A 4 4.81 -14.14 4.83
N ILE A 5 5.47 -13.84 5.96
CA ILE A 5 5.01 -12.85 6.94
C ILE A 5 5.13 -11.44 6.35
N THR A 6 6.26 -11.11 5.73
CA THR A 6 6.47 -9.81 5.08
C THR A 6 5.48 -9.60 3.94
N PHE A 7 5.30 -10.60 3.08
CA PHE A 7 4.38 -10.54 1.94
C PHE A 7 2.92 -10.49 2.37
N GLY A 8 2.54 -11.27 3.41
CA GLY A 8 1.20 -11.19 4.00
C GLY A 8 0.93 -9.83 4.63
N THR A 9 1.90 -9.26 5.34
CA THR A 9 1.81 -7.90 5.91
C THR A 9 1.65 -6.86 4.81
N PHE A 10 2.42 -7.00 3.72
CA PHE A 10 2.34 -6.11 2.56
C PHE A 10 0.95 -6.12 1.93
N ILE A 11 0.41 -7.30 1.62
CA ILE A 11 -0.94 -7.43 1.04
C ILE A 11 -1.98 -6.87 2.00
N PHE A 12 -1.95 -7.27 3.26
CA PHE A 12 -2.94 -6.85 4.25
C PHE A 12 -2.94 -5.33 4.43
N THR A 13 -1.77 -4.73 4.62
CA THR A 13 -1.63 -3.28 4.81
C THR A 13 -2.10 -2.53 3.57
N THR A 14 -1.67 -2.95 2.37
CA THR A 14 -2.04 -2.29 1.11
C THR A 14 -3.55 -2.37 0.88
N SER A 15 -4.17 -3.53 1.09
CA SER A 15 -5.63 -3.70 0.98
C SER A 15 -6.40 -2.82 1.95
N VAL A 16 -5.96 -2.74 3.22
CA VAL A 16 -6.60 -1.87 4.23
C VAL A 16 -6.47 -0.40 3.84
N LEU A 17 -5.30 0.04 3.39
CA LEU A 17 -5.09 1.43 2.95
C LEU A 17 -5.94 1.77 1.73
N MET A 18 -6.07 0.86 0.76
CA MET A 18 -6.94 1.04 -0.41
C MET A 18 -8.41 1.17 -0.02
N LEU A 19 -8.91 0.29 0.86
CA LEU A 19 -10.29 0.36 1.36
C LEU A 19 -10.56 1.67 2.10
N ILE A 20 -9.62 2.12 2.94
CA ILE A 20 -9.73 3.42 3.63
C ILE A 20 -9.73 4.57 2.61
N GLY A 21 -8.85 4.52 1.61
CA GLY A 21 -8.80 5.51 0.53
C GLY A 21 -10.10 5.62 -0.24
N GLU A 22 -10.76 4.49 -0.48
CA GLU A 22 -12.05 4.43 -1.17
C GLU A 22 -13.21 4.95 -0.29
N ILE A 23 -13.28 4.53 0.98
CA ILE A 23 -14.33 4.97 1.93
C ILE A 23 -14.23 6.47 2.23
N PHE A 24 -13.03 6.99 2.48
CA PHE A 24 -12.81 8.38 2.85
C PHE A 24 -12.57 9.30 1.66
N SER A 25 -12.62 8.78 0.42
CA SER A 25 -12.34 9.53 -0.81
C SER A 25 -11.02 10.32 -0.76
N ILE A 26 -10.00 9.78 -0.11
CA ILE A 26 -8.70 10.44 0.03
C ILE A 26 -7.90 10.18 -1.25
N SER A 27 -7.68 11.20 -2.09
CA SER A 27 -6.95 11.06 -3.36
C SER A 27 -5.55 10.45 -3.24
N ILE A 28 -4.91 10.54 -2.08
CA ILE A 28 -3.58 9.95 -1.84
C ILE A 28 -3.62 8.45 -1.52
N LEU A 29 -4.80 7.90 -1.24
CA LEU A 29 -5.00 6.48 -0.91
C LEU A 29 -5.95 5.80 -1.90
N ARG A 30 -6.65 6.59 -2.72
CA ARG A 30 -7.64 6.15 -3.69
C ARG A 30 -6.99 5.95 -5.05
N PHE A 31 -7.31 4.82 -5.68
CA PHE A 31 -7.05 4.59 -7.09
C PHE A 31 -8.12 5.35 -7.89
N SER A 32 -7.94 6.65 -8.09
CA SER A 32 -8.86 7.44 -8.91
C SER A 32 -8.57 7.17 -10.38
N TYR A 33 -9.52 6.56 -11.08
CA TYR A 33 -9.60 6.56 -12.54
C TYR A 33 -10.59 7.65 -12.91
N GLU A 34 -10.12 8.89 -13.04
CA GLU A 34 -10.99 9.98 -13.48
C GLU A 34 -11.02 9.96 -15.01
N TYR A 35 -12.09 9.41 -15.57
CA TYR A 35 -12.33 9.38 -17.02
C TYR A 35 -12.83 10.77 -17.43
N MET A 36 -11.92 11.73 -17.62
CA MET A 36 -12.27 13.01 -18.21
C MET A 36 -12.45 12.80 -19.71
N ASN A 37 -13.69 12.53 -20.14
CA ASN A 37 -14.05 12.52 -21.56
C ASN A 37 -14.24 13.97 -22.02
N ASP A 38 -13.16 14.74 -22.02
CA ASP A 38 -13.10 16.02 -22.73
C ASP A 38 -12.61 15.76 -24.15
N ASP A 39 -13.25 16.40 -25.13
CA ASP A 39 -13.12 16.21 -26.59
C ASP A 39 -11.69 16.43 -27.17
N THR A 40 -10.67 16.59 -26.33
CA THR A 40 -9.30 16.98 -26.71
C THR A 40 -8.18 16.02 -26.29
N GLY A 41 -8.44 14.94 -25.56
CA GLY A 41 -7.41 13.92 -25.31
C GLY A 41 -7.64 13.05 -24.08
N PHE A 42 -7.17 11.80 -24.16
CA PHE A 42 -7.20 10.84 -23.07
C PHE A 42 -6.21 11.24 -21.96
N GLU A 43 -6.68 11.91 -20.90
CA GLU A 43 -5.91 12.07 -19.66
C GLU A 43 -6.20 10.89 -18.72
N VAL A 44 -5.26 9.94 -18.66
CA VAL A 44 -5.26 8.88 -17.64
C VAL A 44 -4.59 9.43 -16.39
N SER A 45 -5.38 9.98 -15.46
CA SER A 45 -4.89 10.30 -14.12
C SER A 45 -4.72 9.00 -13.35
N ILE A 46 -3.48 8.52 -13.22
CA ILE A 46 -3.16 7.40 -12.33
C ILE A 46 -3.22 7.98 -10.91
N GLY A 47 -4.14 7.48 -10.08
CA GLY A 47 -4.21 7.84 -8.66
C GLY A 47 -2.90 7.59 -7.89
N SER A 48 -2.90 7.81 -6.58
CA SER A 48 -1.65 7.75 -5.83
C SER A 48 -1.12 6.33 -5.62
N VAL A 49 0.15 6.11 -5.95
CA VAL A 49 0.91 4.86 -5.66
C VAL A 49 1.32 4.73 -4.18
N MET A 50 0.98 5.73 -3.35
CA MET A 50 1.30 5.79 -1.92
C MET A 50 0.89 4.57 -1.10
N PRO A 51 -0.27 3.91 -1.30
CA PRO A 51 -0.64 2.70 -0.56
C PRO A 51 0.41 1.59 -0.70
N PHE A 52 0.96 1.42 -1.90
CA PHE A 52 2.00 0.44 -2.19
C PHE A 52 3.32 0.81 -1.51
N VAL A 53 3.71 2.09 -1.55
CA VAL A 53 4.93 2.58 -0.89
C VAL A 53 4.85 2.37 0.63
N ILE A 54 3.71 2.68 1.24
CA ILE A 54 3.47 2.48 2.67
C ILE A 54 3.47 0.99 3.01
N GLY A 55 2.84 0.15 2.18
CA GLY A 55 2.84 -1.29 2.33
C GLY A 55 4.26 -1.88 2.34
N ILE A 56 5.13 -1.46 1.39
CA ILE A 56 6.53 -1.92 1.32
C ILE A 56 7.30 -1.47 2.56
N ALA A 57 7.15 -0.20 2.96
CA ALA A 57 7.82 0.34 4.15
C ALA A 57 7.41 -0.42 5.42
N MET A 58 6.12 -0.71 5.58
CA MET A 58 5.57 -1.52 6.66
C MET A 58 6.15 -2.94 6.67
N GLY A 59 6.24 -3.59 5.51
CA GLY A 59 6.86 -4.91 5.38
C GLY A 59 8.31 -4.92 5.88
N ALA A 60 9.11 -3.93 5.49
CA ALA A 60 10.49 -3.79 5.93
C ALA A 60 10.60 -3.54 7.45
N VAL A 61 9.71 -2.73 8.02
CA VAL A 61 9.66 -2.48 9.48
C VAL A 61 9.32 -3.75 10.25
N VAL A 62 8.30 -4.48 9.83
CA VAL A 62 7.87 -5.73 10.49
C VAL A 62 8.97 -6.77 10.41
N GLU A 63 9.64 -6.90 9.27
CA GLU A 63 10.77 -7.82 9.12
C GLU A 63 11.91 -7.49 10.11
N LYS A 64 12.27 -6.20 10.24
CA LYS A 64 13.29 -5.73 11.18
C LYS A 64 12.91 -5.97 12.64
N LEU A 65 11.64 -5.74 12.99
CA LEU A 65 11.08 -6.02 14.31
C LEU A 65 11.12 -7.51 14.64
N TYR A 66 10.78 -8.37 13.66
CA TYR A 66 10.79 -9.82 13.83
C TYR A 66 12.20 -10.36 14.07
N GLU A 67 13.20 -9.89 13.31
CA GLU A 67 14.61 -10.24 13.55
C GLU A 67 15.09 -9.81 14.93
N HIS A 68 14.75 -8.60 15.36
CA HIS A 68 15.15 -8.10 16.67
C HIS A 68 14.52 -8.90 17.82
N ARG A 69 13.27 -9.32 17.66
CA ARG A 69 12.57 -10.19 18.63
C ARG A 69 13.13 -11.61 18.67
N VAL A 70 13.48 -12.18 17.52
CA VAL A 70 14.10 -13.51 17.44
C VAL A 70 15.50 -13.50 18.04
N LYS A 71 16.32 -12.48 17.77
CA LYS A 71 17.65 -12.32 18.39
C LYS A 71 17.61 -12.10 19.90
N LYS A 72 16.53 -11.55 20.44
CA LYS A 72 16.38 -11.31 21.89
C LYS A 72 16.00 -12.56 22.68
N HIS A 73 15.59 -13.64 22.00
CA HIS A 73 15.20 -14.91 22.61
C HIS A 73 16.11 -16.09 22.25
N ALA A 74 17.26 -15.83 21.62
CA ALA A 74 18.34 -16.78 21.41
C ALA A 74 19.48 -16.48 22.40
#